data_AF-A0A7V4Y3X6-F1
#
_entry.id   AF-A0A7V4Y3X6-F1
#
_cell.length_a   1.000
_cell.length_b   1.000
_cell.length_c   1.000
_cell.angle_alpha   90.00
_cell.angle_beta   90.00
_cell.angle_gamma   90.00
#
_symmetry.space_group_name_H-M   'P 1'
#
loop_
_entity.id
_entity.type
_entity.pdbx_description
1 polymer ?
#
loop_
_entity_poly.entity_id
_entity_poly.type
_entity_poly.pdbx_seq_one_letter_code
_entity_poly.pdbx_strand_id
1 'polypeptide(L)'
;MGTPVPDRKREEQSVGSGEVVTYRLTAKELADVISRYGPPKGGMRMTLEDAKAALPREELIELLANGTTKREIVTRYRISIGMLYQLLSEYGLREQQTETKQEDVQFPDDVDWCKPICPRIDYPSLSITSKQVRLNSVAINAYFGGITWVKIGAYKGKVVIVASNDDGNSFRLNKEKETAGSKIGSQSLAGQIIRKGIQPGRYAVKKNERLGWIEAEKVD
;
A
#
# COMPACT_ATOMS: atom_id res chain seq x y z
N MET A 1 35.91 -46.54 24.99
CA MET A 1 34.78 -47.08 24.18
C MET A 1 34.08 -45.90 23.55
N GLY A 2 34.59 -45.42 22.40
CA GLY A 2 34.01 -44.31 21.66
C GLY A 2 33.25 -44.85 20.45
N THR A 3 31.98 -44.50 20.31
CA THR A 3 31.18 -44.83 19.13
C THR A 3 31.55 -43.91 17.96
N PRO A 4 31.71 -44.42 16.73
CA PRO A 4 31.98 -43.60 15.56
C PRO A 4 30.70 -42.93 15.06
N VAL A 5 30.81 -41.66 14.68
CA VAL A 5 29.76 -40.87 14.03
C VAL A 5 29.78 -41.18 12.53
N PRO A 6 28.67 -41.54 11.89
CA PRO A 6 28.64 -41.80 10.46
C PRO A 6 28.62 -40.49 9.65
N ASP A 7 29.47 -40.51 8.62
CA ASP A 7 29.72 -39.45 7.65
C ASP A 7 28.46 -39.21 6.79
N ARG A 8 27.81 -38.05 6.94
CA ARG A 8 26.65 -37.66 6.12
C ARG A 8 27.15 -36.93 4.87
N LYS A 9 27.33 -37.69 3.79
CA LYS A 9 27.43 -37.14 2.43
C LYS A 9 26.22 -36.24 2.16
N ARG A 10 26.49 -34.96 1.90
CA ARG A 10 25.53 -33.95 1.50
C ARG A 10 25.35 -34.08 -0.01
N GLU A 11 24.27 -34.72 -0.44
CA GLU A 11 23.86 -34.67 -1.85
C GLU A 11 23.35 -33.25 -2.15
N GLU A 12 24.03 -32.60 -3.09
CA GLU A 12 23.60 -31.35 -3.70
C GLU A 12 22.40 -31.66 -4.62
N GLN A 13 21.18 -31.37 -4.15
CA GLN A 13 20.01 -31.31 -5.02
C GLN A 13 20.00 -29.96 -5.74
N SER A 14 20.17 -30.01 -7.05
CA SER A 14 19.96 -28.90 -7.97
C SER A 14 18.51 -28.45 -7.91
N VAL A 15 18.29 -27.17 -7.62
CA VAL A 15 16.96 -26.54 -7.62
C VAL A 15 16.56 -26.34 -9.08
N GLY A 16 15.76 -27.26 -9.61
CA GLY A 16 15.11 -27.14 -10.91
C GLY A 16 14.16 -25.94 -10.95
N SER A 17 14.17 -25.23 -12.07
CA SER A 17 13.25 -24.15 -12.40
C SER A 17 11.80 -24.63 -12.30
N GLY A 18 11.09 -24.19 -11.26
CA GLY A 18 9.69 -24.54 -11.02
C GLY A 18 8.78 -23.99 -12.10
N GLU A 19 8.31 -24.88 -12.97
CA GLU A 19 7.21 -24.64 -13.90
C GLU A 19 5.94 -24.31 -13.09
N VAL A 20 5.33 -23.15 -13.34
CA VAL A 20 4.09 -22.75 -12.64
C VAL A 20 2.94 -23.59 -13.20
N VAL A 21 2.58 -24.64 -12.49
CA VAL A 21 1.41 -25.47 -12.85
C VAL A 21 0.14 -24.74 -12.41
N THR A 22 -0.56 -24.13 -13.36
CA THR A 22 -1.90 -23.59 -13.14
C THR A 22 -2.92 -24.73 -13.08
N TYR A 23 -3.40 -25.05 -11.87
CA TYR A 23 -4.50 -25.97 -11.68
C TYR A 23 -5.84 -25.24 -11.79
N ARG A 24 -6.75 -25.77 -12.62
CA ARG A 24 -8.14 -25.31 -12.69
C ARG A 24 -8.99 -26.23 -11.82
N LEU A 25 -9.51 -25.70 -10.71
CA LEU A 25 -10.38 -26.47 -9.81
C LEU A 25 -11.65 -26.90 -10.54
N THR A 26 -12.05 -28.14 -10.32
CA THR A 26 -13.37 -28.64 -10.72
C THR A 26 -14.46 -27.99 -9.88
N ALA A 27 -15.72 -28.01 -10.35
CA ALA A 27 -16.85 -27.44 -9.62
C ALA A 27 -17.03 -28.04 -8.22
N LYS A 28 -16.69 -29.33 -8.06
CA LYS A 28 -16.76 -30.04 -6.77
C LYS A 28 -15.67 -29.60 -5.79
N GLU A 29 -14.44 -29.43 -6.28
CA GLU A 29 -13.33 -28.94 -5.46
C GLU A 29 -13.52 -27.47 -5.06
N LEU A 30 -14.06 -26.65 -5.97
CA LEU A 30 -14.40 -25.27 -5.66
C LEU A 30 -15.47 -25.18 -4.55
N ALA A 31 -16.48 -26.05 -4.59
CA ALA A 31 -17.51 -26.10 -3.55
C ALA A 31 -16.96 -26.52 -2.18
N ASP A 32 -16.03 -27.48 -2.15
CA ASP A 32 -15.35 -27.91 -0.91
C ASP A 32 -14.46 -26.79 -0.34
N VAL A 33 -13.74 -26.05 -1.21
CA VAL A 33 -12.95 -24.88 -0.81
C VAL A 33 -13.85 -23.77 -0.23
N ILE A 34 -14.97 -23.46 -0.88
CA ILE A 34 -15.93 -22.45 -0.40
C ILE A 34 -16.55 -22.86 0.95
N SER A 35 -16.84 -24.15 1.13
CA SER A 35 -17.34 -24.70 2.40
C SER A 35 -16.34 -24.54 3.55
N ARG A 36 -15.05 -24.79 3.30
CA ARG A 36 -14.00 -24.75 4.33
C ARG A 36 -13.49 -23.36 4.66
N TYR A 37 -13.38 -22.48 3.66
CA TYR A 37 -12.71 -21.18 3.81
C TYR A 37 -13.68 -19.99 3.68
N GLY A 38 -14.96 -20.27 3.48
CA GLY A 38 -15.97 -19.27 3.16
C GLY A 38 -15.89 -18.84 1.69
N PRO A 39 -16.95 -18.19 1.17
CA PRO A 39 -16.89 -17.63 -0.17
C PRO A 39 -15.74 -16.62 -0.27
N PRO A 40 -15.05 -16.53 -1.42
CA PRO A 40 -13.98 -15.57 -1.60
C PRO A 40 -14.47 -14.16 -1.24
N LYS A 41 -13.66 -13.39 -0.49
CA LYS A 41 -13.98 -12.01 -0.07
C LYS A 41 -13.98 -10.98 -1.21
N GLY A 42 -14.25 -11.43 -2.44
CA GLY A 42 -14.74 -10.59 -3.52
C GLY A 42 -16.24 -10.80 -3.59
N GLY A 43 -17.01 -9.90 -2.98
CA GLY A 43 -18.45 -9.86 -3.21
C GLY A 43 -18.73 -9.92 -4.70
N MET A 44 -19.81 -10.60 -5.08
CA MET A 44 -20.26 -10.77 -6.47
C MET A 44 -20.03 -9.45 -7.22
N ARG A 45 -19.08 -9.44 -8.16
CA ARG A 45 -18.78 -8.25 -8.94
C ARG A 45 -20.01 -7.98 -9.78
N MET A 46 -20.84 -7.05 -9.33
CA MET A 46 -21.94 -6.53 -10.13
C MET A 46 -21.35 -6.11 -11.48
N THR A 47 -21.89 -6.67 -12.56
CA THR A 47 -21.40 -6.35 -13.89
C THR A 47 -21.91 -4.98 -14.32
N LEU A 48 -21.33 -4.40 -15.37
CA LEU A 48 -21.82 -3.14 -15.91
C LEU A 48 -23.26 -3.27 -16.42
N GLU A 49 -23.63 -4.42 -16.98
CA GLU A 49 -24.99 -4.68 -17.46
C GLU A 49 -26.00 -4.79 -16.32
N ASP A 50 -25.64 -5.48 -15.22
CA ASP A 50 -26.47 -5.49 -14.00
C ASP A 50 -26.63 -4.08 -13.42
N ALA A 51 -25.56 -3.27 -13.47
CA ALA A 51 -25.58 -1.88 -13.03
C ALA A 51 -26.49 -1.00 -13.89
N LYS A 52 -26.48 -1.19 -15.22
CA LYS A 52 -27.36 -0.48 -16.17
C LYS A 52 -28.83 -0.88 -15.97
N ALA A 53 -29.09 -2.14 -15.66
CA ALA A 53 -30.43 -2.62 -15.34
C ALA A 53 -30.94 -2.05 -14.00
N ALA A 54 -30.05 -1.95 -13.00
CA ALA A 54 -30.39 -1.41 -11.69
C ALA A 54 -30.50 0.13 -11.68
N LEU A 55 -29.72 0.82 -12.50
CA LEU A 55 -29.66 2.29 -12.57
C LEU A 55 -29.55 2.73 -14.03
N PRO A 56 -30.69 2.76 -14.76
CA PRO A 56 -30.73 3.18 -16.15
C PRO A 56 -30.42 4.67 -16.31
N ARG A 57 -30.15 5.07 -17.55
CA ARG A 57 -29.72 6.42 -17.90
C ARG A 57 -30.71 7.49 -17.43
N GLU A 58 -31.99 7.28 -17.69
CA GLU A 58 -33.05 8.24 -17.41
C GLU A 58 -33.18 8.49 -15.90
N GLU A 59 -33.13 7.42 -15.11
CA GLU A 59 -33.18 7.48 -13.64
C GLU A 59 -31.93 8.16 -13.07
N LEU A 60 -30.75 7.90 -13.63
CA LEU A 60 -29.52 8.59 -13.22
C LEU A 60 -29.57 10.09 -13.52
N ILE A 61 -30.12 10.50 -14.66
CA ILE A 61 -30.32 11.91 -15.02
C ILE A 61 -31.26 12.58 -14.01
N GLU A 62 -32.38 11.94 -13.70
CA GLU A 62 -33.37 12.47 -12.76
C GLU A 62 -32.79 12.64 -11.34
N LEU A 63 -32.03 11.65 -10.86
CA LEU A 63 -31.37 11.71 -9.55
C LEU A 63 -30.37 12.87 -9.49
N LEU A 64 -29.57 13.08 -10.53
CA LEU A 64 -28.62 14.18 -10.62
C LEU A 64 -29.33 15.53 -10.74
N ALA A 65 -30.39 15.63 -11.53
CA ALA A 65 -31.20 16.84 -11.68
C ALA A 65 -31.87 17.26 -10.35
N ASN A 66 -32.25 16.28 -9.53
CA ASN A 66 -32.80 16.50 -8.19
C ASN A 66 -31.72 16.78 -7.13
N GLY A 67 -30.44 16.91 -7.51
CA GLY A 67 -29.35 17.20 -6.59
C GLY A 67 -28.93 16.03 -5.69
N THR A 68 -29.35 14.79 -6.02
CA THR A 68 -28.95 13.60 -5.26
C THR A 68 -27.45 13.41 -5.36
N THR A 69 -26.79 13.22 -4.21
CA THR A 69 -25.34 13.08 -4.19
C THR A 69 -24.92 11.72 -4.74
N LYS A 70 -23.75 11.66 -5.40
CA LYS A 70 -23.14 10.42 -5.89
C LYS A 70 -23.03 9.34 -4.79
N ARG A 71 -22.87 9.75 -3.52
CA ARG A 71 -22.83 8.86 -2.36
C ARG A 71 -24.19 8.23 -2.05
N GLU A 72 -25.26 9.02 -2.09
CA GLU A 72 -26.63 8.53 -1.88
C GLU A 72 -27.04 7.57 -2.99
N ILE A 73 -26.67 7.86 -4.25
CA ILE A 73 -26.92 6.96 -5.39
C ILE A 73 -26.22 5.61 -5.16
N VAL A 74 -24.93 5.61 -4.82
CA VAL A 74 -24.16 4.40 -4.50
C VAL A 74 -24.81 3.57 -3.39
N THR A 75 -25.29 4.22 -2.32
CA THR A 75 -25.95 3.53 -1.22
C THR A 75 -27.32 2.98 -1.61
N ARG A 76 -28.14 3.77 -2.32
CA ARG A 76 -29.51 3.40 -2.71
C ARG A 76 -29.54 2.23 -3.70
N TYR A 77 -28.68 2.26 -4.70
CA TYR A 77 -28.64 1.24 -5.76
C TYR A 77 -27.63 0.13 -5.48
N ARG A 78 -26.94 0.18 -4.32
CA ARG A 78 -25.93 -0.79 -3.89
C ARG A 78 -24.82 -1.04 -4.93
N ILE A 79 -24.53 -0.01 -5.73
CA ILE A 79 -23.50 -0.05 -6.76
C ILE A 79 -22.19 0.49 -6.19
N SER A 80 -21.04 -0.05 -6.62
CA SER A 80 -19.77 0.53 -6.18
C SER A 80 -19.58 1.94 -6.77
N ILE A 81 -18.83 2.80 -6.07
CA ILE A 81 -18.50 4.15 -6.58
C ILE A 81 -17.80 4.12 -7.93
N GLY A 82 -16.93 3.12 -8.15
CA GLY A 82 -16.26 2.92 -9.44
C GLY A 82 -17.25 2.58 -10.55
N MET A 83 -18.26 1.76 -10.25
CA MET A 83 -19.33 1.41 -11.20
C MET A 83 -20.21 2.61 -11.53
N LEU A 84 -20.54 3.45 -10.54
CA LEU A 84 -21.27 4.70 -10.80
C LEU A 84 -20.48 5.61 -11.77
N TYR A 85 -19.17 5.75 -11.59
CA TYR A 85 -18.34 6.52 -12.54
C TYR A 85 -18.29 5.91 -13.95
N GLN A 86 -18.31 4.58 -14.05
CA GLN A 86 -18.42 3.90 -15.36
C GLN A 86 -19.77 4.18 -16.03
N LEU A 87 -20.89 4.10 -15.29
CA LEU A 87 -22.22 4.45 -15.81
C LEU A 87 -22.29 5.92 -16.26
N LEU A 88 -21.77 6.86 -15.46
CA LEU A 88 -21.72 8.27 -15.84
C LEU A 88 -20.93 8.48 -17.14
N SER A 89 -19.80 7.78 -17.30
CA SER A 89 -19.00 7.84 -18.51
C SER A 89 -19.72 7.27 -19.72
N GLU A 90 -20.34 6.09 -19.57
CA GLU A 90 -21.09 5.41 -20.62
C GLU A 90 -22.29 6.24 -21.11
N TYR A 91 -23.00 6.87 -20.19
CA TYR A 91 -24.18 7.67 -20.50
C TYR A 91 -23.86 9.10 -20.96
N GLY A 92 -22.57 9.46 -21.04
CA GLY A 92 -22.13 10.82 -21.38
C GLY A 92 -22.48 11.86 -20.32
N LEU A 93 -22.77 11.43 -19.09
CA LEU A 93 -23.12 12.27 -17.93
C LEU A 93 -21.92 12.55 -17.04
N ARG A 94 -20.73 12.10 -17.45
CA ARG A 94 -19.50 12.44 -16.77
C ARG A 94 -19.29 13.93 -16.93
N GLU A 95 -19.58 14.67 -15.87
CA GLU A 95 -19.08 16.03 -15.71
C GLU A 95 -17.62 15.98 -16.12
N GLN A 96 -17.28 16.69 -17.19
CA GLN A 96 -15.89 17.00 -17.45
C GLN A 96 -15.37 17.51 -16.11
N GLN A 97 -14.25 16.97 -15.63
CA GLN A 97 -13.50 17.66 -14.62
C GLN A 97 -13.15 19.00 -15.26
N THR A 98 -14.04 19.97 -15.14
CA THR A 98 -13.64 21.34 -14.99
C THR A 98 -12.68 21.23 -13.82
N GLU A 99 -11.39 21.23 -14.15
CA GLU A 99 -10.38 21.81 -13.29
C GLU A 99 -11.11 22.94 -12.60
N THR A 100 -11.31 22.80 -11.29
CA THR A 100 -12.08 23.77 -10.53
C THR A 100 -11.30 25.06 -10.78
N LYS A 101 -11.80 25.89 -11.69
CA LYS A 101 -11.30 27.23 -11.89
C LYS A 101 -11.65 27.83 -10.55
N GLN A 102 -10.65 27.83 -9.66
CA GLN A 102 -10.76 28.43 -8.35
C GLN A 102 -11.40 29.78 -8.66
N GLU A 103 -12.59 30.01 -8.12
CA GLU A 103 -13.09 31.38 -8.09
C GLU A 103 -11.92 32.18 -7.50
N ASP A 104 -11.44 33.16 -8.25
CA ASP A 104 -10.36 34.03 -7.80
C ASP A 104 -10.89 34.74 -6.57
N VAL A 105 -10.72 34.11 -5.41
CA VAL A 105 -10.90 34.73 -4.12
C VAL A 105 -9.84 35.82 -4.12
N GLN A 106 -10.26 37.06 -4.40
CA GLN A 106 -9.38 38.20 -4.35
C GLN A 106 -8.97 38.38 -2.89
N PHE A 107 -7.78 37.89 -2.59
CA PHE A 107 -7.13 38.15 -1.33
C PHE A 107 -6.53 39.56 -1.39
N PRO A 108 -6.58 40.32 -0.29
CA PRO A 108 -5.86 41.58 -0.19
C PRO A 108 -4.38 41.42 -0.57
N ASP A 109 -3.81 42.43 -1.24
CA ASP A 109 -2.42 42.41 -1.75
C ASP A 109 -1.36 42.34 -0.63
N ASP A 110 -1.76 42.51 0.63
CA ASP A 110 -0.92 42.48 1.82
C ASP A 110 -0.90 41.12 2.53
N VAL A 111 -1.56 40.09 1.98
CA VAL A 111 -1.51 38.74 2.56
C VAL A 111 -0.20 38.04 2.20
N ASP A 112 0.66 37.87 3.20
CA ASP A 112 1.87 37.05 3.11
C ASP A 112 1.51 35.55 3.22
N TRP A 113 1.34 34.91 2.06
CA TRP A 113 1.02 33.48 1.99
C TRP A 113 2.23 32.63 2.33
N CYS A 114 2.16 31.93 3.47
CA CYS A 114 3.10 30.87 3.81
C CYS A 114 3.18 29.83 2.68
N LYS A 115 4.30 29.76 1.96
CA LYS A 115 4.56 28.68 1.01
C LYS A 115 4.78 27.39 1.79
N PRO A 116 4.04 26.30 1.53
CA PRO A 116 4.35 25.02 2.14
C PRO A 116 5.76 24.60 1.69
N ILE A 117 6.70 24.60 2.62
CA ILE A 117 8.04 24.06 2.40
C ILE A 117 7.87 22.55 2.28
N CYS A 118 7.81 22.07 1.05
CA CYS A 118 7.86 20.65 0.70
C CYS A 118 9.28 20.35 0.21
N PRO A 119 10.26 20.13 1.11
CA PRO A 119 11.61 19.81 0.67
C PRO A 119 11.53 18.46 -0.04
N ARG A 120 11.81 18.46 -1.35
CA ARG A 120 11.97 17.23 -2.12
C ARG A 120 13.24 16.57 -1.60
N ILE A 121 13.08 15.51 -0.80
CA ILE A 121 14.22 14.80 -0.22
C ILE A 121 14.72 13.82 -1.28
N ASP A 122 15.79 14.20 -1.96
CA ASP A 122 16.35 13.46 -3.09
C ASP A 122 17.29 12.31 -2.67
N TYR A 123 17.49 12.11 -1.36
CA TYR A 123 18.31 11.02 -0.82
C TYR A 123 17.45 9.98 -0.06
N PRO A 124 17.88 8.71 0.02
CA PRO A 124 17.21 7.69 0.82
C PRO A 124 17.02 8.12 2.28
N SER A 125 15.78 8.15 2.77
CA SER A 125 15.48 8.61 4.13
C SER A 125 14.38 7.82 4.83
N LEU A 126 14.48 7.81 6.16
CA LEU A 126 13.49 7.30 7.11
C LEU A 126 13.02 8.46 8.00
N SER A 127 11.71 8.63 8.15
CA SER A 127 11.10 9.56 9.09
C SER A 127 10.40 8.81 10.20
N ILE A 128 10.68 9.21 11.45
CA ILE A 128 10.02 8.69 12.64
C ILE A 128 9.34 9.86 13.35
N THR A 129 8.02 9.76 13.48
CA THR A 129 7.21 10.69 14.27
C THR A 129 6.53 9.92 15.39
N SER A 130 5.88 10.63 16.32
CA SER A 130 5.04 9.99 17.34
C SER A 130 3.89 9.16 16.76
N LYS A 131 3.49 9.41 15.49
CA LYS A 131 2.33 8.79 14.86
C LYS A 131 2.69 7.68 13.88
N GLN A 132 3.88 7.70 13.29
CA GLN A 132 4.23 6.77 12.22
C GLN A 132 5.73 6.68 11.95
N VAL A 133 6.07 5.62 11.23
CA VAL A 133 7.38 5.42 10.60
C VAL A 133 7.20 5.37 9.10
N ARG A 134 8.00 6.11 8.34
CA ARG A 134 7.88 6.26 6.89
C ARG A 134 9.24 6.17 6.20
N LEU A 135 9.37 5.37 5.14
CA LEU A 135 10.48 5.46 4.19
C LEU A 135 10.07 6.33 3.00
N ASN A 136 10.99 7.13 2.47
CA ASN A 136 10.72 7.81 1.19
C ASN A 136 10.86 6.84 0.00
N SER A 137 10.36 7.26 -1.16
CA SER A 137 10.40 6.45 -2.39
C SER A 137 11.83 6.15 -2.83
N VAL A 138 12.76 7.11 -2.66
CA VAL A 138 14.18 6.93 -2.97
C VAL A 138 14.78 5.75 -2.21
N ALA A 139 14.52 5.63 -0.90
CA ALA A 139 15.01 4.50 -0.10
C ALA A 139 14.39 3.16 -0.50
N ILE A 140 13.10 3.15 -0.85
CA ILE A 140 12.39 1.94 -1.29
C ILE A 140 12.98 1.44 -2.61
N ASN A 141 13.18 2.34 -3.58
CA ASN A 141 13.69 1.98 -4.89
C ASN A 141 15.18 1.57 -4.82
N ALA A 142 15.99 2.28 -4.04
CA ALA A 142 17.42 2.01 -3.93
C ALA A 142 17.73 0.66 -3.24
N TYR A 143 16.95 0.28 -2.23
CA TYR A 143 17.32 -0.86 -1.36
C TYR A 143 16.30 -1.99 -1.31
N PHE A 144 15.06 -1.74 -1.73
CA PHE A 144 13.95 -2.70 -1.60
C PHE A 144 13.23 -2.94 -2.94
N GLY A 145 13.91 -2.70 -4.07
CA GLY A 145 13.40 -3.06 -5.40
C GLY A 145 12.94 -4.51 -5.42
N GLY A 146 11.67 -4.76 -5.77
CA GLY A 146 11.08 -6.10 -5.77
C GLY A 146 10.60 -6.63 -4.40
N ILE A 147 11.05 -6.07 -3.27
CA ILE A 147 10.69 -6.54 -1.92
C ILE A 147 9.36 -5.94 -1.46
N THR A 148 8.46 -6.77 -0.91
CA THR A 148 7.11 -6.35 -0.49
C THR A 148 7.02 -6.12 1.02
N TRP A 149 7.87 -6.80 1.80
CA TRP A 149 7.81 -6.82 3.26
C TRP A 149 9.17 -6.48 3.86
N VAL A 150 9.16 -5.74 4.96
CA VAL A 150 10.38 -5.41 5.71
C VAL A 150 10.20 -5.63 7.20
N LYS A 151 11.26 -6.08 7.87
CA LYS A 151 11.36 -6.10 9.33
C LYS A 151 12.13 -4.86 9.77
N ILE A 152 11.66 -4.24 10.83
CA ILE A 152 12.27 -3.04 11.39
C ILE A 152 12.49 -3.24 12.89
N GLY A 153 13.66 -2.82 13.34
CA GLY A 153 14.07 -2.96 14.73
C GLY A 153 15.00 -1.83 15.16
N ALA A 154 15.45 -1.92 16.40
CA ALA A 154 16.50 -1.07 16.92
C ALA A 154 17.66 -1.94 17.40
N TYR A 155 18.89 -1.55 17.03
CA TYR A 155 20.13 -2.23 17.39
C TYR A 155 21.19 -1.19 17.74
N LYS A 156 21.73 -1.26 18.96
CA LYS A 156 22.77 -0.34 19.47
C LYS A 156 22.46 1.14 19.24
N GLY A 157 21.22 1.56 19.52
CA GLY A 157 20.79 2.96 19.35
C GLY A 157 20.58 3.39 17.90
N LYS A 158 20.60 2.47 16.93
CA LYS A 158 20.27 2.73 15.52
C LYS A 158 18.99 2.01 15.14
N VAL A 159 18.29 2.54 14.14
CA VAL A 159 17.20 1.82 13.49
C VAL A 159 17.78 0.92 12.41
N VAL A 160 17.32 -0.33 12.38
CA VAL A 160 17.72 -1.32 11.39
C VAL A 160 16.51 -1.78 10.61
N ILE A 161 16.67 -1.94 9.29
CA ILE A 161 15.62 -2.41 8.39
C ILE A 161 16.18 -3.57 7.57
N VAL A 162 15.43 -4.66 7.50
CA VAL A 162 15.81 -5.89 6.80
C VAL A 162 14.69 -6.28 5.85
N ALA A 163 15.06 -6.76 4.66
CA ALA A 163 14.12 -7.38 3.74
C ALA A 163 13.46 -8.61 4.38
N SER A 164 12.18 -8.82 4.11
CA SER A 164 11.46 -10.03 4.51
C SER A 164 10.68 -10.59 3.34
N ASN A 165 10.59 -11.92 3.30
CA ASN A 165 9.76 -12.65 2.34
C ASN A 165 8.44 -13.12 2.96
N ASP A 166 8.27 -12.93 4.27
CA ASP A 166 7.07 -13.28 5.04
C ASP A 166 6.37 -12.04 5.60
N ASP A 167 5.09 -12.16 5.90
CA ASP A 167 4.28 -11.16 6.59
C ASP A 167 4.41 -11.26 8.14
N GLY A 168 5.00 -12.35 8.64
CA GLY A 168 5.23 -12.61 10.06
C GLY A 168 6.16 -11.58 10.71
N ASN A 169 5.60 -10.72 11.57
CA ASN A 169 6.32 -9.58 12.20
C ASN A 169 6.95 -8.62 11.18
N SER A 170 6.37 -8.53 9.99
CA SER A 170 6.86 -7.69 8.91
C SER A 170 5.86 -6.59 8.56
N PHE A 171 6.36 -5.56 7.92
CA PHE A 171 5.60 -4.39 7.53
C PHE A 171 5.59 -4.25 6.01
N ARG A 172 4.40 -4.02 5.45
CA ARG A 172 4.22 -3.94 4.00
C ARG A 172 4.77 -2.63 3.46
N LEU A 173 5.54 -2.70 2.38
CA LEU A 173 5.90 -1.55 1.57
C LEU A 173 4.77 -1.27 0.57
N ASN A 174 4.16 -0.09 0.65
CA ASN A 174 3.20 0.38 -0.33
C ASN A 174 3.95 0.92 -1.56
N LYS A 175 3.81 0.22 -2.69
CA LYS A 175 4.42 0.57 -3.98
C LYS A 175 3.45 1.28 -4.94
N GLU A 176 2.17 1.38 -4.59
CA GLU A 176 1.13 1.90 -5.50
C GLU A 176 1.25 3.41 -5.76
N LYS A 177 2.10 4.12 -5.00
CA LYS A 177 2.37 5.55 -5.19
C LYS A 177 3.87 5.77 -5.33
N GLU A 178 4.38 5.67 -6.54
CA GLU A 178 5.80 5.90 -6.89
C GLU A 178 6.36 7.22 -6.34
N THR A 179 5.51 8.21 -6.15
CA THR A 179 5.88 9.58 -5.73
C THR A 179 5.79 9.82 -4.22
N ALA A 180 5.11 8.97 -3.46
CA ALA A 180 4.82 9.21 -2.05
C ALA A 180 5.25 8.00 -1.23
N GLY A 181 6.51 7.98 -0.78
CA GLY A 181 7.12 6.84 -0.07
C GLY A 181 6.26 6.18 1.03
N SER A 182 6.57 4.94 1.36
CA SER A 182 5.70 4.06 2.14
C SER A 182 5.64 4.39 3.63
N LYS A 183 4.41 4.46 4.17
CA LYS A 183 4.17 4.33 5.61
C LYS A 183 4.33 2.87 5.99
N ILE A 184 5.25 2.59 6.91
CA ILE A 184 5.65 1.23 7.27
C ILE A 184 5.03 0.81 8.60
N GLY A 185 4.81 1.74 9.52
CA GLY A 185 4.14 1.42 10.77
C GLY A 185 3.31 2.56 11.33
N SER A 186 2.36 2.17 12.18
CA SER A 186 1.49 3.07 12.94
C SER A 186 2.18 3.55 14.23
N GLN A 187 1.43 4.27 15.06
CA GLN A 187 1.85 4.79 16.35
C GLN A 187 2.43 3.70 17.27
N SER A 188 1.95 2.45 17.17
CA SER A 188 2.48 1.34 17.98
C SER A 188 3.95 1.06 17.67
N LEU A 189 4.31 0.94 16.38
CA LEU A 189 5.70 0.74 15.98
C LEU A 189 6.57 1.94 16.36
N ALA A 190 6.10 3.16 16.07
CA ALA A 190 6.81 4.37 16.43
C ALA A 190 7.10 4.42 17.95
N GLY A 191 6.10 4.10 18.77
CA GLY A 191 6.25 4.01 20.22
C GLY A 191 7.26 2.95 20.67
N GLN A 192 7.28 1.78 20.04
CA GLN A 192 8.26 0.73 20.33
C GLN A 192 9.70 1.17 20.02
N ILE A 193 9.91 1.84 18.88
CA ILE A 193 11.22 2.34 18.48
C ILE A 193 11.68 3.45 19.44
N ILE A 194 10.78 4.36 19.82
CA ILE A 194 11.08 5.45 20.75
C ILE A 194 11.43 4.91 22.15
N ARG A 195 10.70 3.90 22.65
CA ARG A 195 11.01 3.24 23.93
C ARG A 195 12.37 2.56 23.95
N LYS A 196 12.94 2.25 22.78
CA LYS A 196 14.30 1.71 22.63
C LYS A 196 15.38 2.80 22.55
N GLY A 197 15.04 4.05 22.85
CA GLY A 197 15.97 5.17 22.92
C GLY A 197 16.20 5.91 21.60
N ILE A 198 15.44 5.59 20.55
CA ILE A 198 15.51 6.31 19.27
C ILE A 198 14.65 7.57 19.34
N GLN A 199 15.23 8.72 19.04
CA GLN A 199 14.49 9.99 19.07
C GLN A 199 13.57 10.15 17.84
N PRO A 200 12.46 10.89 17.94
CA PRO A 200 11.74 11.34 16.75
C PRO A 200 12.65 12.22 15.87
N GLY A 201 12.51 12.11 14.56
CA GLY A 201 13.34 12.87 13.63
C GLY A 201 13.41 12.28 12.22
N ARG A 202 14.30 12.87 11.42
CA ARG A 202 14.68 12.35 10.11
C ARG A 202 16.00 11.61 10.21
N TYR A 203 16.11 10.58 9.39
CA TYR A 203 17.26 9.69 9.35
C TYR A 203 17.67 9.44 7.91
N ALA A 204 18.96 9.57 7.62
CA ALA A 204 19.55 9.09 6.39
C ALA A 204 19.69 7.56 6.52
N VAL A 205 19.34 6.84 5.47
CA VAL A 205 19.48 5.37 5.48
C VAL A 205 20.63 4.95 4.56
N LYS A 206 21.42 3.98 5.03
CA LYS A 206 22.56 3.42 4.29
C LYS A 206 22.61 1.92 4.46
N LYS A 207 22.96 1.21 3.38
CA LYS A 207 23.19 -0.23 3.43
C LYS A 207 24.46 -0.55 4.21
N ASN A 208 24.36 -1.49 5.14
CA ASN A 208 25.51 -2.09 5.82
C ASN A 208 25.95 -3.32 5.03
N GLU A 209 27.01 -3.18 4.23
CA GLU A 209 27.51 -4.28 3.37
C GLU A 209 28.00 -5.50 4.17
N ARG A 210 28.42 -5.31 5.42
CA ARG A 210 28.91 -6.41 6.27
C ARG A 210 27.79 -7.28 6.82
N LEU A 211 26.66 -6.66 7.17
CA LEU A 211 25.55 -7.33 7.87
C LEU A 211 24.33 -7.55 6.98
N GLY A 212 24.31 -6.99 5.77
CA GLY A 212 23.24 -7.16 4.80
C GLY A 212 21.93 -6.42 5.14
N TRP A 213 21.92 -5.58 6.18
CA TRP A 213 20.76 -4.76 6.56
C TRP A 213 20.96 -3.29 6.21
N ILE A 214 19.91 -2.49 6.38
CA ILE A 214 19.97 -1.03 6.29
C ILE A 214 20.04 -0.44 7.69
N GLU A 215 20.95 0.49 7.89
CA GLU A 215 21.04 1.31 9.11
C GLU A 215 20.51 2.72 8.83
N ALA A 216 19.85 3.31 9.82
CA ALA A 216 19.43 4.70 9.79
C ALA A 216 20.25 5.53 10.78
N GLU A 217 20.77 6.66 10.33
CA GLU A 217 21.52 7.65 11.12
C GLU A 217 20.77 8.98 11.13
N LYS A 218 20.65 9.58 12.32
CA LYS A 218 19.84 10.80 12.48
C LYS A 218 20.48 11.95 11.71
N VAL A 219 19.65 12.71 11.00
CA VAL A 219 20.06 13.94 10.30
C VAL A 219 19.30 15.07 10.96
N ASP A 220 20.04 16.12 11.33
CA ASP A 220 19.48 17.34 11.92
C ASP A 220 18.68 18.15 10.88
#